data_AF-A0A9N9P6K6-F1
#
_entry.id   AF-A0A9N9P6K6-F1
#
_cell.length_a   1.000
_cell.length_b   1.000
_cell.length_c   1.000
_cell.angle_alpha   90.00
_cell.angle_beta   90.00
_cell.angle_gamma   90.00
#
_symmetry.space_group_name_H-M   'P 1'
#
loop_
_entity.id
_entity.type
_entity.pdbx_description
1 polymer ?
#
loop_
_entity_poly.entity_id
_entity_poly.type
_entity_poly.pdbx_seq_one_letter_code
_entity_poly.pdbx_strand_id
1 'polypeptide(L)'
;NDDSGAMGSWYAFNALGLFPIAGTDIYLINSPQFETITIYLSISPPITFNIIAHNLTYIPNDESDSVSNYSSINHVVIDADSLNSASPSSIETDNSRQIYINPYVQSVKLNGRKWEKTWFRHSDISKGAVMELQMGPKPSKVWGVVDEEIENKKAVEDRVVPPSMSDYKTDVVS
;
A
#
# COMPACT_ATOMS: atom_id res chain seq x y z
N ASN A 1 20.26 -9.78 -11.89
CA ASN A 1 19.24 -10.69 -12.41
C ASN A 1 17.91 -10.17 -11.89
N ASP A 2 17.01 -9.72 -12.75
CA ASP A 2 15.75 -9.05 -12.41
C ASP A 2 14.55 -10.03 -12.40
N ASP A 3 14.83 -11.34 -12.49
CA ASP A 3 13.83 -12.42 -12.49
C ASP A 3 12.59 -12.08 -13.33
N SER A 4 12.84 -11.66 -14.58
CA SER A 4 11.81 -11.27 -15.55
C SER A 4 10.86 -10.14 -15.07
N GLY A 5 11.37 -9.17 -14.31
CA GLY A 5 10.62 -8.02 -13.80
C GLY A 5 9.89 -8.27 -12.48
N ALA A 6 10.05 -9.46 -11.89
CA ALA A 6 9.46 -9.78 -10.60
C ALA A 6 10.02 -8.89 -9.48
N MET A 7 11.32 -8.60 -9.51
CA MET A 7 11.97 -7.77 -8.50
C MET A 7 11.59 -6.29 -8.66
N GLY A 8 11.51 -5.79 -9.91
CA GLY A 8 10.97 -4.46 -10.20
C GLY A 8 9.51 -4.29 -9.76
N SER A 9 8.67 -5.29 -10.01
CA SER A 9 7.25 -5.29 -9.58
C SER A 9 7.13 -5.29 -8.05
N TRP A 10 7.93 -6.10 -7.36
CA TRP A 10 7.97 -6.14 -5.90
C TRP A 10 8.34 -4.77 -5.31
N TYR A 11 9.34 -4.11 -5.89
CA TYR A 11 9.73 -2.76 -5.47
C TYR A 11 8.59 -1.76 -5.68
N ALA A 12 7.96 -1.78 -6.86
CA ALA A 12 6.84 -0.90 -7.15
C ALA A 12 5.69 -1.07 -6.14
N PHE A 13 5.30 -2.31 -5.83
CA PHE A 13 4.26 -2.59 -4.85
C PHE A 13 4.63 -2.11 -3.44
N ASN A 14 5.87 -2.33 -3.00
CA ASN A 14 6.34 -1.81 -1.71
C ASN A 14 6.35 -0.28 -1.65
N ALA A 15 6.75 0.39 -2.73
CA ALA A 15 6.73 1.84 -2.81
C ALA A 15 5.31 2.41 -2.69
N LEU A 16 4.31 1.70 -3.22
CA LEU A 16 2.90 2.02 -3.09
C LEU A 16 2.32 1.72 -1.69
N GLY A 17 3.05 0.97 -0.86
CA GLY A 17 2.54 0.47 0.41
C GLY A 17 1.53 -0.65 0.22
N LEU A 18 1.66 -1.47 -0.82
CA LEU A 18 0.75 -2.57 -1.13
C LEU A 18 1.51 -3.88 -1.34
N PHE A 19 0.84 -5.01 -1.15
CA PHE A 19 1.36 -6.30 -1.58
C PHE A 19 0.23 -7.22 -2.07
N PRO A 20 0.20 -7.62 -3.36
CA PRO A 20 -0.82 -8.53 -3.87
C PRO A 20 -0.56 -9.97 -3.39
N ILE A 21 -1.58 -10.65 -2.88
CA ILE A 21 -1.52 -12.08 -2.59
C ILE A 21 -1.84 -12.84 -3.88
N ALA A 22 -0.83 -13.54 -4.41
CA ALA A 22 -0.94 -14.27 -5.67
C ALA A 22 -2.08 -15.30 -5.66
N GLY A 23 -2.85 -15.34 -6.75
CA GLY A 23 -3.99 -16.25 -6.90
C GLY A 23 -5.26 -15.83 -6.16
N THR A 24 -5.29 -14.63 -5.57
CA THR A 24 -6.46 -14.06 -4.89
C THR A 24 -6.80 -12.68 -5.42
N ASP A 25 -7.93 -12.12 -5.01
CA ASP A 25 -8.31 -10.74 -5.25
C ASP A 25 -7.82 -9.79 -4.14
N ILE A 26 -6.89 -10.22 -3.27
CA ILE A 26 -6.53 -9.49 -2.05
C ILE A 26 -5.20 -8.77 -2.17
N TYR A 27 -5.18 -7.56 -1.62
CA TYR A 27 -4.01 -6.73 -1.43
C TYR A 27 -3.81 -6.46 0.06
N LEU A 28 -2.59 -6.68 0.56
CA LEU A 28 -2.17 -6.27 1.89
C LEU A 28 -1.82 -4.78 1.89
N ILE A 29 -2.12 -4.12 3.00
CA ILE A 29 -1.75 -2.73 3.25
C ILE A 29 -0.42 -2.73 4.01
N ASN A 30 0.55 -2.00 3.48
CA ASN A 30 1.86 -1.75 4.05
C ASN A 30 2.09 -0.23 4.18
N SER A 31 3.26 0.19 4.68
CA SER A 31 3.66 1.59 4.65
C SER A 31 4.03 2.03 3.24
N PRO A 32 3.41 3.10 2.70
CA PRO A 32 3.85 3.69 1.44
C PRO A 32 5.15 4.47 1.61
N GLN A 33 5.82 4.72 0.49
CA GLN A 33 7.00 5.59 0.43
C GLN A 33 6.67 7.03 0.01
N PHE A 34 5.48 7.25 -0.56
CA PHE A 34 5.03 8.56 -1.05
C PHE A 34 3.80 9.04 -0.28
N GLU A 35 3.67 10.36 -0.12
CA GLU A 35 2.53 10.99 0.54
C GLU A 35 1.24 10.87 -0.25
N THR A 36 1.31 11.00 -1.57
CA THR A 36 0.15 10.84 -2.45
C THR A 36 0.51 9.98 -3.65
N ILE A 37 -0.31 8.97 -3.88
CA ILE A 37 -0.18 8.01 -4.98
C ILE A 37 -1.50 8.00 -5.73
N THR A 38 -1.43 8.14 -7.05
CA THR A 38 -2.59 7.96 -7.94
C THR A 38 -2.33 6.80 -8.89
N ILE A 39 -3.18 5.77 -8.82
CA ILE A 39 -3.17 4.62 -9.72
C ILE A 39 -4.38 4.74 -10.65
N TYR A 40 -4.14 4.70 -11.97
CA TYR A 40 -5.21 4.61 -12.96
C TYR A 40 -5.59 3.14 -13.19
N LEU A 41 -6.78 2.76 -12.74
CA LEU A 41 -7.35 1.41 -12.95
C LEU A 41 -8.02 1.28 -14.32
N SER A 42 -8.53 2.39 -14.85
CA SER A 42 -9.01 2.51 -16.22
C SER A 42 -8.68 3.91 -16.74
N ILE A 43 -8.34 4.00 -18.02
CA ILE A 43 -7.97 5.26 -18.67
C ILE A 43 -9.20 5.91 -19.32
N SER A 44 -10.17 5.12 -19.79
CA SER A 44 -11.36 5.61 -20.48
C SER A 44 -12.59 4.72 -20.21
N PRO A 45 -13.55 5.18 -19.40
CA PRO A 45 -13.51 6.39 -18.56
C PRO A 45 -12.44 6.28 -17.46
N PRO A 46 -11.87 7.40 -16.97
CA PRO A 46 -10.84 7.35 -15.94
C PRO A 46 -11.41 6.81 -14.62
N ILE A 47 -10.81 5.75 -14.11
CA ILE A 47 -11.08 5.19 -12.78
C ILE A 47 -9.78 5.21 -12.00
N THR A 48 -9.76 5.88 -10.85
CA THR A 48 -8.54 6.06 -10.07
C THR A 48 -8.65 5.44 -8.68
N PHE A 49 -7.54 4.86 -8.23
CA PHE A 49 -7.32 4.51 -6.83
C PHE A 49 -6.25 5.44 -6.26
N ASN A 50 -6.64 6.24 -5.26
CA ASN A 50 -5.78 7.22 -4.62
C ASN A 50 -5.38 6.73 -3.24
N ILE A 51 -4.09 6.78 -2.92
CA ILE A 51 -3.57 6.51 -1.58
C ILE A 51 -2.95 7.80 -1.06
N ILE A 52 -3.40 8.25 0.11
CA ILE A 52 -2.97 9.48 0.76
C ILE A 52 -2.42 9.13 2.14
N ALA A 53 -1.13 9.33 2.35
CA ALA A 53 -0.42 9.05 3.60
C ALA A 53 -0.18 10.34 4.39
N HIS A 54 -1.07 10.62 5.33
CA HIS A 54 -0.98 11.75 6.22
C HIS A 54 0.15 11.55 7.24
N ASN A 55 0.96 12.59 7.48
CA ASN A 55 2.06 12.58 8.45
C ASN A 55 3.18 11.56 8.14
N LEU A 56 3.36 11.18 6.87
CA LEU A 56 4.55 10.45 6.42
C LEU A 56 5.74 11.41 6.49
N THR A 57 6.84 11.01 7.11
CA THR A 57 8.00 11.90 7.31
C THR A 57 9.29 11.09 7.26
N TYR A 58 10.31 11.62 6.59
CA TYR A 58 11.66 11.05 6.51
C TYR A 58 12.74 12.14 6.56
N ILE A 59 13.96 11.74 6.90
CA ILE A 59 15.17 12.58 6.81
C ILE A 59 15.84 12.26 5.47
N PRO A 60 16.01 13.24 4.55
CA PRO A 60 16.80 13.04 3.35
C PRO A 60 18.29 12.90 3.68
N ASN A 61 19.03 12.17 2.86
CA ASN A 61 20.45 11.85 3.11
C ASN A 61 21.42 13.02 2.89
N ASP A 62 20.94 14.19 2.45
CA ASP A 62 21.78 15.37 2.18
C ASP A 62 21.83 16.28 3.43
N GLU A 63 22.84 16.06 4.28
CA GLU A 63 23.14 16.93 5.43
C GLU A 63 23.77 18.24 4.94
N SER A 64 22.99 19.32 4.81
CA SER A 64 23.51 20.70 4.99
C SER A 64 22.47 21.76 5.34
N ASP A 65 21.17 21.52 5.15
CA ASP A 65 20.15 22.55 5.40
C ASP A 65 19.28 22.25 6.63
N SER A 66 19.06 23.29 7.43
CA SER A 66 18.36 23.31 8.73
C SER A 66 17.01 22.56 8.76
N VAL A 67 16.82 21.83 9.86
CA VAL A 67 15.80 20.82 10.24
C VAL A 67 14.31 21.23 10.16
N SER A 68 13.92 22.36 9.57
CA SER A 68 12.55 22.88 9.73
C SER A 68 11.52 22.58 8.63
N ASN A 69 11.88 22.09 7.44
CA ASN A 69 10.94 22.02 6.30
C ASN A 69 11.12 20.82 5.35
N TYR A 70 11.17 19.58 5.84
CA TYR A 70 11.17 18.41 4.96
C TYR A 70 9.72 18.00 4.60
N SER A 71 9.27 18.30 3.37
CA SER A 71 8.11 17.65 2.73
C SER A 71 8.58 16.61 1.73
N SER A 72 7.89 15.48 1.66
CA SER A 72 8.28 14.31 0.87
C SER A 72 8.35 14.57 -0.64
N ILE A 73 8.87 13.63 -1.42
CA ILE A 73 8.54 13.57 -2.85
C ILE A 73 7.01 13.41 -2.94
N ASN A 74 6.33 14.48 -3.36
CA ASN A 74 4.92 14.73 -3.02
C ASN A 74 3.89 14.02 -3.91
N HIS A 75 4.29 13.34 -4.99
CA HIS A 75 3.33 12.73 -5.91
C HIS A 75 3.97 11.70 -6.85
N VAL A 76 3.40 10.49 -6.93
CA VAL A 76 3.71 9.52 -8.00
C VAL A 76 2.42 9.11 -8.72
N VAL A 77 2.46 9.21 -10.04
CA VAL A 77 1.41 8.73 -10.95
C VAL A 77 1.91 7.46 -11.63
N ILE A 78 1.15 6.37 -11.49
CA ILE A 78 1.42 5.12 -12.22
C ILE A 78 0.31 4.90 -13.24
N ASP A 79 0.69 4.90 -14.52
CA ASP A 79 -0.17 4.53 -15.65
C ASP A 79 0.08 3.06 -16.03
N ALA A 80 -0.98 2.33 -16.35
CA ALA A 80 -0.91 0.93 -16.77
C ALA A 80 -0.08 0.74 -18.06
N ASP A 81 -0.03 1.76 -18.93
CA ASP A 81 0.77 1.73 -20.16
C ASP A 81 2.25 2.10 -19.95
N SER A 82 2.59 2.73 -18.81
CA SER A 82 3.97 3.12 -18.46
C SER A 82 4.83 1.95 -17.96
N LEU A 83 4.23 0.77 -17.74
CA LEU A 83 4.93 -0.43 -17.26
C LEU A 83 5.56 -1.25 -18.39
N ASN A 84 5.30 -0.91 -19.66
CA ASN A 84 5.75 -1.68 -20.84
C ASN A 84 7.00 -1.10 -21.53
N SER A 85 7.59 0.00 -21.06
CA SER A 85 8.70 0.68 -21.76
C SER A 85 9.98 0.87 -20.96
N ALA A 86 10.09 0.31 -19.75
CA ALA A 86 11.33 0.36 -18.98
C ALA A 86 11.77 -1.05 -18.58
N SER A 87 12.74 -1.60 -19.33
CA SER A 87 13.71 -2.50 -18.70
C SER A 87 14.31 -1.73 -17.51
N PRO A 88 14.17 -2.18 -16.25
CA PRO A 88 14.71 -1.46 -15.10
C PRO A 88 16.21 -1.75 -15.03
N SER A 89 16.97 -1.26 -16.00
CA SER A 89 18.42 -1.40 -16.05
C SER A 89 19.04 -0.01 -15.99
N SER A 90 19.01 0.59 -14.78
CA SER A 90 19.92 1.65 -14.26
C SER A 90 19.22 2.69 -13.38
N ILE A 91 18.39 2.27 -12.42
CA ILE A 91 18.18 3.09 -11.23
C ILE A 91 19.15 2.53 -10.19
N GLU A 92 20.39 3.02 -10.19
CA GLU A 92 21.26 2.90 -9.01
C GLU A 92 20.71 3.89 -7.98
N THR A 93 19.76 3.44 -7.17
CA THR A 93 19.38 4.18 -5.98
C THR A 93 20.58 4.10 -5.05
N ASP A 94 21.25 5.23 -4.80
CA ASP A 94 22.17 5.35 -3.66
C ASP A 94 21.39 4.91 -2.42
N ASN A 95 21.76 3.75 -1.90
CA ASN A 95 21.13 3.09 -0.77
C ASN A 95 21.62 3.68 0.57
N SER A 96 22.10 4.93 0.55
CA SER A 96 22.25 5.75 1.73
C SER A 96 20.91 5.74 2.51
N ARG A 97 20.99 5.40 3.79
CA ARG A 97 19.84 4.99 4.61
C ARG A 97 18.84 6.15 4.77
N GLN A 98 17.77 6.18 3.98
CA GLN A 98 16.64 7.09 4.23
C GLN A 98 16.01 6.74 5.59
N ILE A 99 16.12 7.66 6.56
CA ILE A 99 15.60 7.45 7.91
C ILE A 99 14.14 7.90 7.93
N TYR A 100 13.21 6.95 7.91
CA TYR A 100 11.79 7.25 8.10
C TYR A 100 11.49 7.56 9.56
N ILE A 101 10.91 8.73 9.83
CA ILE A 101 10.49 9.17 11.17
C ILE A 101 9.11 8.57 11.48
N ASN A 102 8.19 8.58 10.50
CA ASN A 102 6.82 8.08 10.65
C ASN A 102 6.49 6.94 9.66
N PRO A 103 7.11 5.75 9.76
CA PRO A 103 6.89 4.66 8.80
C PRO A 103 5.70 3.75 9.16
N TYR A 104 4.97 3.99 10.25
CA TYR A 104 3.96 3.02 10.70
C TYR A 104 2.54 3.52 10.49
N VAL A 105 1.70 2.70 9.86
CA VAL A 105 0.27 2.95 9.71
C VAL A 105 -0.42 2.87 11.08
N GLN A 106 -1.11 3.95 11.45
CA GLN A 106 -1.85 4.08 12.71
C GLN A 106 -3.35 3.82 12.55
N SER A 107 -3.91 4.24 11.41
CA SER A 107 -5.31 4.01 11.06
C SER A 107 -5.51 4.17 9.56
N VAL A 108 -6.55 3.53 9.03
CA VAL A 108 -6.91 3.59 7.62
C VAL A 108 -8.37 4.03 7.47
N LYS A 109 -8.65 4.83 6.45
CA LYS A 109 -10.00 5.01 5.92
C LYS A 109 -10.03 4.59 4.46
N LEU A 110 -11.12 3.94 4.06
CA LEU A 110 -11.42 3.65 2.67
C LEU A 110 -12.73 4.32 2.30
N ASN A 111 -12.69 5.21 1.30
CA ASN A 111 -13.83 6.03 0.88
C ASN A 111 -14.49 6.77 2.07
N GLY A 112 -13.65 7.34 2.94
CA GLY A 112 -14.04 8.07 4.15
C GLY A 112 -14.50 7.20 5.33
N ARG A 113 -14.67 5.89 5.16
CA ARG A 113 -15.09 4.96 6.22
C ARG A 113 -13.88 4.37 6.92
N LYS A 114 -13.94 4.26 8.26
CA LYS A 114 -12.91 3.59 9.05
C LYS A 114 -12.68 2.18 8.51
N TRP A 115 -11.43 1.83 8.25
CA TRP A 115 -11.03 0.53 7.72
C TRP A 115 -10.10 -0.15 8.72
N GLU A 116 -10.58 -1.23 9.33
CA GLU A 116 -9.86 -1.93 10.41
C GLU A 116 -9.06 -3.13 9.90
N LYS A 117 -9.27 -3.52 8.64
CA LYS A 117 -8.58 -4.65 8.01
C LYS A 117 -7.21 -4.21 7.51
N THR A 118 -6.21 -5.08 7.63
CA THR A 118 -4.86 -4.88 7.08
C THR A 118 -4.77 -5.24 5.60
N TRP A 119 -5.92 -5.43 4.96
CA TRP A 119 -6.06 -5.90 3.59
C TRP A 119 -7.35 -5.36 2.98
N PHE A 120 -7.45 -5.42 1.66
CA PHE A 120 -8.67 -5.10 0.90
C PHE A 120 -8.75 -5.97 -0.35
N ARG A 121 -9.95 -6.09 -0.92
CA ARG A 121 -10.20 -6.82 -2.17
C ARG A 121 -10.10 -5.90 -3.38
N HIS A 122 -9.83 -6.47 -4.54
CA HIS A 122 -9.89 -5.77 -5.81
C HIS A 122 -11.26 -5.09 -6.02
N SER A 123 -12.35 -5.76 -5.61
CA SER A 123 -13.71 -5.21 -5.69
C SER A 123 -13.92 -3.94 -4.87
N ASP A 124 -13.13 -3.73 -3.80
CA ASP A 124 -13.24 -2.53 -2.95
C ASP A 124 -12.71 -1.28 -3.67
N ILE A 125 -11.85 -1.45 -4.67
CA ILE A 125 -11.21 -0.36 -5.40
C ILE A 125 -11.58 -0.30 -6.89
N SER A 126 -12.18 -1.36 -7.47
CA SER A 126 -12.39 -1.50 -8.92
C SER A 126 -13.29 -0.44 -9.56
N LYS A 127 -14.09 0.29 -8.76
CA LYS A 127 -14.92 1.42 -9.19
C LYS A 127 -14.31 2.79 -8.87
N GLY A 128 -13.04 2.80 -8.49
CA GLY A 128 -12.34 3.94 -7.96
C GLY A 128 -12.48 4.03 -6.45
N ALA A 129 -11.42 4.48 -5.79
CA ALA A 129 -11.38 4.58 -4.34
C ALA A 129 -10.37 5.62 -3.86
N VAL A 130 -10.55 6.05 -2.61
CA VAL A 130 -9.58 6.85 -1.86
C VAL A 130 -9.26 6.12 -0.56
N MET A 131 -8.00 5.75 -0.39
CA MET A 131 -7.44 5.20 0.84
C MET A 131 -6.63 6.27 1.56
N GLU A 132 -7.04 6.61 2.77
CA GLU A 132 -6.32 7.56 3.62
C GLU A 132 -5.63 6.79 4.75
N LEU A 133 -4.31 6.96 4.86
CA LEU A 133 -3.48 6.37 5.88
C LEU A 133 -3.04 7.47 6.84
N GLN A 134 -3.21 7.25 8.14
CA GLN A 134 -2.58 8.09 9.16
C GLN A 134 -1.27 7.43 9.58
N MET A 135 -0.14 8.09 9.37
CA MET A 135 1.20 7.56 9.70
C MET A 135 1.68 8.04 11.07
N GLY A 136 2.60 7.29 11.67
CA GLY A 136 3.20 7.59 12.97
C GLY A 136 4.54 6.89 13.22
N PRO A 137 5.24 7.25 14.31
CA PRO A 137 6.63 6.87 14.55
C PRO A 137 6.81 5.49 15.21
N LYS A 138 5.71 4.83 15.61
CA LYS A 138 5.73 3.53 16.28
C LYS A 138 4.62 2.64 15.71
N PRO A 139 4.78 1.30 15.76
CA PRO A 139 3.69 0.39 15.40
C PRO A 139 2.39 0.73 16.14
N SER A 140 1.26 0.67 15.43
CA SER A 140 -0.05 0.91 16.04
C SER A 140 -0.34 -0.16 17.09
N LYS A 141 -0.94 0.25 18.21
CA LYS A 141 -1.45 -0.67 19.25
C LYS A 141 -2.92 -1.02 19.04
N VAL A 142 -3.56 -0.45 18.02
CA VAL A 142 -5.02 -0.52 17.84
C VAL A 142 -5.38 -0.98 16.43
N TRP A 143 -4.74 -0.43 15.41
CA TRP A 143 -5.01 -0.83 14.02
C TRP A 143 -4.14 -2.03 13.64
N GLY A 144 -4.74 -3.02 12.96
CA GLY A 144 -4.06 -4.25 12.57
C GLY A 144 -3.70 -5.17 13.74
N VAL A 145 -4.29 -4.95 14.92
CA VAL A 145 -4.11 -5.81 16.09
C VAL A 145 -5.24 -6.83 16.14
N VAL A 146 -4.87 -8.10 16.26
CA VAL A 146 -5.80 -9.23 16.28
C VAL A 146 -6.05 -9.64 17.72
N ASP A 147 -7.32 -9.73 18.09
CA ASP A 147 -7.77 -10.55 19.22
C ASP A 147 -8.20 -11.90 18.67
N GLU A 148 -7.39 -12.94 18.88
CA GLU A 148 -7.57 -14.25 18.25
C GLU A 148 -8.94 -14.88 18.56
N GLU A 149 -9.48 -14.66 19.76
CA GLU A 149 -10.76 -15.24 20.15
C GLU A 149 -11.93 -14.56 19.41
N ILE A 150 -11.87 -13.24 19.29
CA ILE A 150 -12.87 -12.46 18.56
C ILE A 150 -12.75 -12.74 17.05
N GLU A 151 -11.52 -12.79 16.53
CA GLU A 151 -11.25 -12.95 15.11
C GLU A 151 -11.76 -14.28 14.56
N ASN A 152 -11.57 -15.37 15.30
CA ASN A 152 -12.07 -16.70 14.90
C ASN A 152 -13.60 -16.76 14.80
N LYS A 153 -14.32 -15.83 15.43
CA LYS A 153 -15.79 -15.74 15.39
C LYS A 153 -16.31 -14.79 14.31
N LYS A 154 -15.46 -13.96 13.71
CA LYS A 154 -15.86 -13.01 12.66
C LYS A 154 -16.09 -13.71 11.33
N ALA A 155 -17.04 -13.20 10.56
CA ALA A 155 -17.15 -13.53 9.13
C ALA A 155 -15.84 -13.20 8.42
N VAL A 156 -15.51 -13.97 7.38
CA VAL A 156 -14.25 -13.83 6.63
C VAL A 156 -14.01 -12.38 6.19
N GLU A 157 -15.06 -11.73 5.70
CA GLU A 157 -15.02 -10.36 5.23
C GLU A 157 -14.73 -9.35 6.35
N ASP A 158 -15.03 -9.64 7.60
CA ASP A 158 -14.89 -8.70 8.72
C ASP A 158 -13.57 -8.88 9.50
N ARG A 159 -12.77 -9.86 9.09
CA ARG A 159 -11.47 -10.19 9.68
C ARG A 159 -10.46 -9.07 9.51
N VAL A 160 -9.72 -8.80 10.58
CA VAL A 160 -8.63 -7.81 10.62
C VAL A 160 -7.50 -8.24 9.71
N VAL A 161 -7.11 -9.52 9.78
CA VAL A 161 -6.08 -10.11 8.90
C VAL A 161 -6.73 -10.86 7.75
N PRO A 162 -6.05 -11.00 6.60
CA PRO A 162 -6.60 -11.80 5.52
C PRO A 162 -6.82 -13.23 6.01
N PRO A 163 -7.93 -13.87 5.61
CA PRO A 163 -8.19 -15.24 6.00
C PRO A 163 -7.15 -16.17 5.35
N SER A 164 -6.93 -17.33 5.98
CA SER A 164 -6.10 -18.39 5.40
C SER A 164 -6.63 -18.81 4.02
N MET A 165 -5.74 -19.28 3.14
CA MET A 165 -6.11 -19.75 1.80
C MET A 165 -7.17 -20.89 1.85
N SER A 166 -7.23 -21.64 2.95
CA SER A 166 -8.24 -22.67 3.23
C SER A 166 -9.66 -22.15 3.47
N ASP A 167 -9.78 -20.89 3.89
CA ASP A 167 -11.04 -20.32 4.39
C ASP A 167 -11.83 -19.67 3.26
N TYR A 168 -11.20 -19.45 2.11
CA TYR A 168 -11.89 -19.14 0.86
C TYR A 168 -12.59 -20.42 0.42
N LYS A 169 -13.88 -20.53 0.71
CA LYS A 169 -14.71 -21.53 0.03
C LYS A 169 -14.52 -21.29 -1.46
N THR A 170 -14.04 -22.30 -2.18
CA THR A 170 -14.14 -22.29 -3.63
C THR A 170 -15.63 -22.23 -3.92
N ASP A 171 -16.11 -21.07 -4.38
CA ASP A 171 -17.38 -21.00 -5.09
C ASP A 171 -17.18 -21.82 -6.37
N VAL A 172 -17.28 -23.15 -6.22
CA VAL A 172 -17.47 -24.07 -7.32
C VAL A 172 -18.87 -23.74 -7.78
N VAL A 173 -18.95 -22.83 -8.76
CA VAL A 173 -20.15 -22.60 -9.53
C VAL A 173 -20.48 -23.95 -10.18
N SER A 174 -21.47 -24.65 -9.62
CA SER A 174 -22.04 -25.88 -10.15
C SER A 174 -22.77 -25.65 -11.46
#